data_AF-A0AAF0JES6-F1
#
_entry.id   AF-A0AAF0JES6-F1
#
_cell.length_a   1.000
_cell.length_b   1.000
_cell.length_c   1.000
_cell.angle_alpha   90.00
_cell.angle_beta   90.00
_cell.angle_gamma   90.00
#
_symmetry.space_group_name_H-M   'P 1'
#
loop_
_entity.id
_entity.type
_entity.pdbx_description
1 polymer ?
#
loop_
_entity_poly.entity_id
_entity_poly.type
_entity_poly.pdbx_seq_one_letter_code
_entity_poly.pdbx_strand_id
1 'polypeptide(L)'
;MLDAARAANYHGIVAGTRKTTPGFRLVEKYGMIVGGVDAHRYDLSSMVMLKDNHVWSTGSITKAVQAARLAAGFSLRIDVEVQSQAEAKEAIEAGADVVMLDNMVGDQLVQCARELKRDLGQKHRFLLESSGGITLANLKQDAHLDQAIDIISTSAIHQSTQHVDFSLKIDQK
;
A
#
# COMPACT_ATOMS: atom_id res chain seq x y z
N MET A 1 -10.10 3.42 10.87
CA MET A 1 -8.97 3.90 10.04
C MET A 1 -9.46 4.79 8.91
N LEU A 2 -10.33 4.28 8.02
CA LEU A 2 -10.90 5.06 6.93
C LEU A 2 -11.57 6.36 7.39
N ASP A 3 -12.45 6.28 8.40
CA ASP A 3 -13.12 7.48 8.93
C ASP A 3 -12.13 8.52 9.46
N ALA A 4 -11.07 8.09 10.14
CA ALA A 4 -10.03 8.99 10.65
C ALA A 4 -9.25 9.67 9.50
N ALA A 5 -9.03 8.94 8.40
CA ALA A 5 -8.41 9.48 7.20
C ALA A 5 -9.35 10.50 6.50
N ARG A 6 -10.63 10.15 6.32
CA ARG A 6 -11.63 11.04 5.73
C ARG A 6 -11.88 12.29 6.57
N ALA A 7 -11.91 12.17 7.89
CA ALA A 7 -12.00 13.31 8.82
C ALA A 7 -10.77 14.24 8.75
N ALA A 8 -9.65 13.77 8.22
CA ALA A 8 -8.48 14.59 7.91
C ALA A 8 -8.47 15.13 6.47
N ASN A 9 -9.60 15.02 5.76
CA ASN A 9 -9.74 15.38 4.35
C ASN A 9 -8.80 14.61 3.40
N TYR A 10 -8.37 13.41 3.77
CA TYR A 10 -7.63 12.53 2.87
C TYR A 10 -8.58 11.89 1.86
N HIS A 11 -8.28 11.97 0.56
CA HIS A 11 -9.13 11.43 -0.51
C HIS A 11 -8.58 10.15 -1.14
N GLY A 12 -7.35 9.74 -0.80
CA GLY A 12 -6.74 8.54 -1.33
C GLY A 12 -7.33 7.24 -0.78
N ILE A 13 -6.72 6.13 -1.16
CA ILE A 13 -7.14 4.77 -0.85
C ILE A 13 -6.53 4.36 0.48
N VAL A 14 -7.36 3.85 1.40
CA VAL A 14 -6.86 3.10 2.57
C VAL A 14 -6.92 1.63 2.21
N ALA A 15 -5.82 0.92 2.34
CA ALA A 15 -5.67 -0.46 1.87
C ALA A 15 -5.15 -1.41 2.97
N GLY A 16 -5.55 -2.68 2.85
CA GLY A 16 -5.03 -3.77 3.67
C GLY A 16 -3.68 -4.30 3.17
N THR A 17 -3.32 -5.50 3.62
CA THR A 17 -2.06 -6.16 3.21
C THR A 17 -2.25 -7.67 3.10
N ARG A 18 -1.17 -8.41 2.84
CA ARG A 18 -1.17 -9.89 2.84
C ARG A 18 -0.81 -10.50 4.20
N LYS A 19 -0.63 -9.69 5.25
CA LYS A 19 -0.35 -10.12 6.64
C LYS A 19 -1.61 -10.68 7.32
N THR A 20 -2.25 -11.63 6.66
CA THR A 20 -3.55 -12.22 7.00
C THR A 20 -3.36 -13.55 7.71
N THR A 21 -4.34 -13.97 8.51
CA THR A 21 -4.32 -15.29 9.15
C THR A 21 -4.25 -16.41 8.09
N PRO A 22 -3.29 -17.35 8.19
CA PRO A 22 -3.18 -18.46 7.25
C PRO A 22 -4.50 -19.26 7.15
N GLY A 23 -4.99 -19.48 5.93
CA GLY A 23 -6.27 -20.15 5.68
C GLY A 23 -7.53 -19.28 5.80
N PHE A 24 -7.45 -18.09 6.41
CA PHE A 24 -8.60 -17.22 6.66
C PHE A 24 -8.61 -15.93 5.83
N ARG A 25 -7.64 -15.77 4.92
CA ARG A 25 -7.48 -14.58 4.07
C ARG A 25 -8.75 -14.14 3.36
N LEU A 26 -9.55 -15.07 2.83
CA LEU A 26 -10.77 -14.75 2.10
C LEU A 26 -11.72 -13.92 2.98
N VAL A 27 -11.92 -14.35 4.23
CA VAL A 27 -12.82 -13.69 5.17
C VAL A 27 -12.25 -12.34 5.62
N GLU A 28 -10.95 -12.28 5.93
CA GLU A 28 -10.32 -11.02 6.33
C GLU A 28 -10.34 -9.97 5.21
N LYS A 29 -10.05 -10.37 3.96
CA LYS A 29 -10.12 -9.48 2.78
C LYS A 29 -11.56 -9.05 2.49
N TYR A 30 -12.53 -9.94 2.67
CA TYR A 30 -13.94 -9.56 2.58
C TYR A 30 -14.32 -8.54 3.67
N GLY A 31 -13.87 -8.74 4.92
CA GLY A 31 -14.06 -7.78 6.00
C GLY A 31 -13.48 -6.40 5.70
N MET A 32 -12.31 -6.34 5.06
CA MET A 32 -11.72 -5.09 4.55
C MET A 32 -12.65 -4.38 3.57
N ILE A 33 -13.17 -5.09 2.57
CA ILE A 33 -14.08 -4.54 1.55
C ILE A 33 -15.37 -4.03 2.21
N VAL A 34 -15.96 -4.80 3.12
CA VAL A 34 -17.16 -4.39 3.88
C VAL A 34 -16.88 -3.14 4.73
N GLY A 35 -15.68 -3.03 5.29
CA GLY A 35 -15.21 -1.84 6.02
C GLY A 35 -14.91 -0.63 5.13
N GLY A 36 -15.11 -0.72 3.82
CA GLY A 36 -14.92 0.37 2.86
C GLY A 36 -13.46 0.63 2.47
N VAL A 37 -12.54 -0.26 2.84
CA VAL A 37 -11.11 -0.16 2.51
C VAL A 37 -10.75 -1.12 1.38
N ASP A 38 -9.73 -0.77 0.61
CA ASP A 38 -9.25 -1.62 -0.47
C ASP A 38 -8.56 -2.87 0.13
N ALA A 39 -8.84 -4.04 -0.46
CA ALA A 39 -8.24 -5.27 0.02
C ALA A 39 -6.72 -5.32 -0.24
N HIS A 40 -6.19 -4.46 -1.12
CA HIS A 40 -4.88 -4.58 -1.77
C HIS A 40 -4.78 -5.90 -2.55
N ARG A 41 -3.59 -6.23 -3.06
CA ARG A 41 -3.36 -7.51 -3.74
C ARG A 41 -3.76 -8.69 -2.84
N TYR A 42 -4.48 -9.65 -3.42
CA TYR A 42 -4.98 -10.81 -2.69
C TYR A 42 -3.84 -11.81 -2.42
N ASP A 43 -3.04 -12.09 -3.44
CA ASP A 43 -1.95 -13.06 -3.42
C ASP A 43 -0.75 -12.60 -4.26
N LEU A 44 0.14 -13.52 -4.63
CA LEU A 44 1.31 -13.26 -5.46
C LEU A 44 0.99 -13.15 -6.96
N SER A 45 -0.21 -13.57 -7.39
CA SER A 45 -0.64 -13.55 -8.79
C SER A 45 -1.44 -12.30 -9.14
N SER A 46 -1.97 -11.60 -8.12
CA SER A 46 -2.84 -10.43 -8.29
C SER A 46 -2.10 -9.17 -8.79
N MET A 47 -0.83 -9.01 -8.40
CA MET A 47 0.03 -7.87 -8.74
C MET A 47 1.48 -8.25 -8.46
N VAL A 48 2.41 -7.85 -9.34
CA VAL A 48 3.84 -8.05 -9.09
C VAL A 48 4.30 -6.99 -8.10
N MET A 49 4.81 -7.41 -6.94
CA MET A 49 5.44 -6.49 -5.99
C MET A 49 6.92 -6.83 -5.87
N LEU A 50 7.76 -5.87 -6.21
CA LEU A 50 9.19 -5.92 -6.03
C LEU A 50 9.52 -5.36 -4.66
N LYS A 51 10.08 -6.22 -3.80
CA LYS A 51 10.64 -5.86 -2.50
C LYS A 51 12.16 -5.71 -2.59
N ASP A 52 12.77 -5.19 -1.54
CA ASP A 52 14.21 -5.15 -1.28
C ASP A 52 14.99 -6.37 -1.84
N ASN A 53 14.58 -7.58 -1.48
CA ASN A 53 15.25 -8.82 -1.87
C ASN A 53 15.22 -9.07 -3.39
N HIS A 54 14.18 -8.63 -4.08
CA HIS A 54 14.09 -8.76 -5.54
C HIS A 54 15.04 -7.79 -6.23
N VAL A 55 15.13 -6.55 -5.72
CA VAL A 55 16.07 -5.55 -6.19
C VAL A 55 17.51 -6.03 -5.97
N TRP A 56 17.82 -6.55 -4.77
CA TRP A 56 19.15 -7.11 -4.47
C TRP A 56 19.53 -8.27 -5.40
N SER A 57 18.58 -9.15 -5.72
CA SER A 57 18.83 -10.29 -6.60
C SER A 57 19.12 -9.91 -8.06
N THR A 58 18.68 -8.73 -8.51
CA THR A 58 18.83 -8.26 -9.90
C THR A 58 19.91 -7.17 -10.05
N GLY A 59 20.32 -6.57 -8.92
CA GLY A 59 21.38 -5.58 -8.83
C GLY A 59 20.97 -4.14 -9.15
N SER A 60 19.73 -3.89 -9.61
CA SER A 60 19.16 -2.54 -9.70
C SER A 60 17.63 -2.56 -9.82
N ILE A 61 16.98 -1.46 -9.44
CA ILE A 61 15.52 -1.33 -9.53
C ILE A 61 15.08 -1.40 -11.00
N THR A 62 15.80 -0.71 -11.89
CA THR A 62 15.50 -0.71 -13.33
C THR A 62 15.45 -2.14 -13.89
N LYS A 63 16.42 -2.97 -13.56
CA LYS A 63 16.46 -4.38 -14.02
C LYS A 63 15.33 -5.19 -13.42
N ALA A 64 15.04 -4.99 -12.13
CA ALA A 64 13.93 -5.67 -11.45
C ALA A 64 12.58 -5.34 -12.11
N VAL A 65 12.31 -4.06 -12.40
CA VAL A 65 11.07 -3.60 -13.04
C VAL A 65 10.95 -4.12 -14.46
N GLN A 66 12.04 -4.12 -15.25
CA GLN A 66 12.04 -4.68 -16.60
C GLN A 66 11.75 -6.19 -16.59
N ALA A 67 12.38 -6.94 -15.70
CA ALA A 67 12.12 -8.38 -15.54
C ALA A 67 10.67 -8.64 -15.08
N ALA A 68 10.18 -7.85 -14.12
CA ALA A 68 8.79 -7.91 -13.66
C ALA A 68 7.80 -7.60 -14.79
N ARG A 69 8.10 -6.64 -15.67
CA ARG A 69 7.24 -6.30 -16.81
C ARG A 69 7.13 -7.45 -17.81
N LEU A 70 8.22 -8.17 -18.06
CA LEU A 70 8.20 -9.37 -18.91
C LEU A 70 7.31 -10.47 -18.32
N ALA A 71 7.32 -10.64 -16.99
CA ALA A 71 6.49 -11.63 -16.30
C ALA A 71 5.02 -11.20 -16.16
N ALA A 72 4.77 -9.91 -15.91
CA ALA A 72 3.47 -9.30 -15.70
C ALA A 72 2.63 -9.16 -16.98
N GLY A 73 3.30 -8.99 -18.12
CA GLY A 73 2.67 -8.59 -19.37
C GLY A 73 1.98 -7.23 -19.26
N PHE A 74 0.91 -7.05 -20.03
CA PHE A 74 0.11 -5.83 -20.03
C PHE A 74 -0.98 -5.80 -18.95
N SER A 75 -1.29 -6.94 -18.32
CA SER A 75 -2.47 -7.13 -17.47
C SER A 75 -2.23 -6.82 -16.00
N LEU A 76 -1.00 -7.01 -15.50
CA LEU A 76 -0.68 -6.84 -14.08
C LEU A 76 0.08 -5.54 -13.83
N ARG A 77 -0.26 -4.90 -12.71
CA ARG A 77 0.51 -3.77 -12.20
C ARG A 77 1.82 -4.24 -11.56
N ILE A 78 2.80 -3.34 -11.55
CA ILE A 78 4.08 -3.49 -10.86
C ILE A 78 4.15 -2.46 -9.74
N ASP A 79 4.30 -2.95 -8.51
CA ASP A 79 4.50 -2.17 -7.31
C ASP A 79 5.93 -2.34 -6.81
N VAL A 80 6.62 -1.26 -6.47
CA VAL A 80 8.02 -1.28 -6.08
C VAL A 80 8.19 -0.64 -4.71
N GLU A 81 8.71 -1.41 -3.77
CA GLU A 81 9.12 -0.95 -2.45
C GLU A 81 10.46 -0.21 -2.57
N VAL A 82 10.49 1.03 -2.08
CA VAL A 82 11.67 1.91 -2.12
C VAL A 82 11.89 2.54 -0.75
N GLN A 83 13.16 2.80 -0.44
CA GLN A 83 13.61 3.37 0.84
C GLN A 83 14.13 4.80 0.69
N SER A 84 14.26 5.30 -0.54
CA SER A 84 14.73 6.66 -0.82
C SER A 84 14.02 7.29 -2.01
N GLN A 85 14.07 8.63 -2.08
CA GLN A 85 13.55 9.38 -3.22
C GLN A 85 14.30 9.05 -4.52
N ALA A 86 15.60 8.74 -4.46
CA ALA A 86 16.38 8.37 -5.63
C ALA A 86 15.89 7.05 -6.22
N GLU A 87 15.65 6.06 -5.36
CA GLU A 87 15.05 4.77 -5.74
C GLU A 87 13.63 4.94 -6.29
N ALA A 88 12.83 5.82 -5.69
CA ALA A 88 11.49 6.14 -6.18
C ALA A 88 11.53 6.71 -7.61
N LYS A 89 12.47 7.63 -7.89
CA LYS A 89 12.67 8.19 -9.24
C LYS A 89 13.07 7.09 -10.23
N GLU A 90 14.03 6.23 -9.87
CA GLU A 90 14.43 5.10 -10.70
C GLU A 90 13.26 4.15 -11.00
N ALA A 91 12.45 3.81 -10.01
CA ALA A 91 11.28 2.95 -10.18
C ALA A 91 10.24 3.54 -11.15
N ILE A 92 9.94 4.84 -11.02
CA ILE A 92 8.99 5.54 -11.89
C ILE A 92 9.51 5.59 -13.33
N GLU A 93 10.78 5.95 -13.52
CA GLU A 93 11.40 6.01 -14.85
C GLU A 93 11.48 4.63 -15.51
N ALA A 94 11.66 3.57 -14.73
CA ALA A 94 11.63 2.18 -15.20
C ALA A 94 10.22 1.66 -15.53
N GLY A 95 9.15 2.40 -15.18
CA GLY A 95 7.77 2.06 -15.52
C GLY A 95 7.01 1.28 -14.45
N ALA A 96 7.32 1.51 -13.17
CA ALA A 96 6.50 1.06 -12.06
C ALA A 96 5.11 1.74 -12.08
N ASP A 97 4.06 0.97 -11.79
CA ASP A 97 2.68 1.47 -11.72
C ASP A 97 2.37 2.06 -10.34
N VAL A 98 2.97 1.49 -9.30
CA VAL A 98 2.88 1.92 -7.90
C VAL A 98 4.29 1.97 -7.32
N VAL A 99 4.58 3.01 -6.52
CA VAL A 99 5.83 3.13 -5.77
C VAL A 99 5.50 3.28 -4.30
N MET A 100 5.92 2.29 -3.52
CA MET A 100 5.71 2.22 -2.07
C MET A 100 6.90 2.84 -1.34
N LEU A 101 6.66 4.00 -0.72
CA LEU A 101 7.58 4.71 0.15
C LEU A 101 7.59 4.04 1.54
N ASP A 102 8.39 2.98 1.70
CA ASP A 102 8.36 2.14 2.90
C ASP A 102 9.10 2.79 4.07
N ASN A 103 8.45 2.82 5.24
CA ASN A 103 8.95 3.39 6.49
C ASN A 103 9.42 4.86 6.39
N MET A 104 9.01 5.60 5.36
CA MET A 104 9.15 7.05 5.31
C MET A 104 8.03 7.69 6.12
N VAL A 105 8.38 8.66 6.98
CA VAL A 105 7.42 9.33 7.88
C VAL A 105 7.65 10.84 7.93
N GLY A 106 6.65 11.57 8.40
CA GLY A 106 6.72 13.00 8.69
C GLY A 106 6.99 13.85 7.44
N ASP A 107 7.72 14.95 7.64
CA ASP A 107 8.00 15.91 6.56
C ASP A 107 8.77 15.28 5.39
N GLN A 108 9.63 14.30 5.67
CA GLN A 108 10.40 13.60 4.63
C GLN A 108 9.49 12.85 3.66
N LEU A 109 8.46 12.16 4.17
CA LEU A 109 7.48 11.46 3.35
C LEU A 109 6.71 12.45 2.46
N VAL A 110 6.20 13.53 3.05
CA VAL A 110 5.40 14.53 2.35
C VAL A 110 6.21 15.24 1.27
N GLN A 111 7.43 15.67 1.60
CA GLN A 111 8.32 16.33 0.66
C GLN A 111 8.66 15.39 -0.51
N CYS A 112 9.06 14.15 -0.21
CA CYS A 112 9.35 13.14 -1.23
C CYS A 112 8.16 12.95 -2.17
N ALA A 113 6.96 12.71 -1.63
CA ALA A 113 5.77 12.47 -2.44
C ALA A 113 5.41 13.66 -3.33
N ARG A 114 5.41 14.88 -2.78
CA ARG A 114 5.10 16.10 -3.53
C ARG A 114 6.12 16.38 -4.63
N GLU A 115 7.41 16.20 -4.35
CA GLU A 115 8.47 16.38 -5.34
C GLU A 115 8.37 15.35 -6.46
N LEU A 116 8.11 14.08 -6.14
CA LEU A 116 7.90 13.04 -7.16
C LEU A 116 6.70 13.38 -8.06
N LYS A 117 5.56 13.77 -7.49
CA LYS A 117 4.37 14.19 -8.25
C LYS A 117 4.65 15.40 -9.13
N ARG A 118 5.37 16.41 -8.62
CA ARG A 118 5.73 17.62 -9.36
C ARG A 118 6.68 17.32 -10.51
N ASP A 119 7.75 16.57 -10.24
CA ASP A 119 8.87 16.41 -11.17
C ASP A 119 8.57 15.36 -12.25
N LEU A 120 7.82 14.30 -11.91
CA LEU A 120 7.58 13.14 -12.78
C LEU A 120 6.12 12.94 -13.16
N GLY A 121 5.15 13.49 -12.42
CA GLY A 121 3.73 13.23 -12.62
C GLY A 121 3.15 13.73 -13.95
N GLN A 122 3.83 14.65 -14.63
CA GLN A 122 3.44 15.10 -15.98
C GLN A 122 3.92 14.13 -17.08
N LYS A 123 5.01 13.40 -16.83
CA LYS A 123 5.66 12.52 -17.82
C LYS A 123 5.29 11.04 -17.62
N HIS A 124 5.03 10.65 -16.38
CA HIS A 124 4.78 9.28 -15.99
C HIS A 124 3.47 9.19 -15.20
N ARG A 125 2.72 8.12 -15.45
CA ARG A 125 1.53 7.77 -14.68
C ARG A 125 1.92 6.74 -13.63
N PHE A 126 1.87 7.13 -12.36
CA PHE A 126 2.18 6.27 -11.22
C PHE A 126 1.35 6.66 -10.00
N LEU A 127 1.19 5.71 -9.08
CA LEU A 127 0.63 5.94 -7.75
C LEU A 127 1.74 5.89 -6.69
N LEU A 128 1.58 6.69 -5.65
CA LEU A 128 2.43 6.65 -4.46
C LEU A 128 1.69 5.97 -3.32
N GLU A 129 2.33 4.98 -2.73
CA GLU A 129 1.84 4.24 -1.57
C GLU A 129 2.72 4.56 -0.35
N SER A 130 2.10 4.84 0.79
CA SER A 130 2.78 4.91 2.09
C SER A 130 2.47 3.66 2.91
N SER A 131 3.50 3.03 3.43
CA SER A 131 3.43 1.78 4.22
C SER A 131 4.51 1.78 5.30
N GLY A 132 4.39 0.87 6.26
CA GLY A 132 5.36 0.66 7.33
C GLY A 132 4.93 1.29 8.65
N GLY A 133 4.70 0.46 9.69
CA GLY A 133 4.41 0.94 11.05
C GLY A 133 3.13 1.77 11.24
N ILE A 134 2.28 1.92 10.23
CA ILE A 134 1.11 2.79 10.28
C ILE A 134 0.03 2.19 11.19
N THR A 135 -0.40 2.97 12.17
CA THR A 135 -1.46 2.68 13.13
C THR A 135 -2.47 3.82 13.16
N LEU A 136 -3.59 3.64 13.85
CA LEU A 136 -4.56 4.73 14.02
C LEU A 136 -3.98 5.93 14.79
N ALA A 137 -3.05 5.68 15.72
CA ALA A 137 -2.46 6.70 16.59
C ALA A 137 -1.48 7.61 15.85
N ASN A 138 -0.62 7.02 15.00
CA ASN A 138 0.40 7.77 14.27
C ASN A 138 -0.04 8.19 12.85
N LEU A 139 -1.20 7.74 12.35
CA LEU A 139 -1.70 8.08 11.01
C LEU A 139 -1.61 9.58 10.67
N LYS A 140 -1.96 10.45 11.65
CA LYS A 140 -1.87 11.91 11.51
C LYS A 140 -0.50 12.46 11.92
N GLN A 141 0.13 11.87 12.93
CA GLN A 141 1.38 12.35 13.51
C GLN A 141 2.55 12.19 12.53
N ASP A 142 2.58 11.06 11.81
CA ASP A 142 3.63 10.69 10.88
C ASP A 142 3.32 11.15 9.44
N ALA A 143 2.38 12.08 9.29
CA ALA A 143 2.04 12.75 8.03
C ALA A 143 1.69 11.84 6.83
N HIS A 144 1.14 10.65 7.09
CA HIS A 144 0.72 9.72 6.03
C HIS A 144 -0.45 10.22 5.16
N LEU A 145 -1.18 11.24 5.64
CA LEU A 145 -2.44 11.74 5.05
C LEU A 145 -2.25 12.97 4.15
N ASP A 146 -1.23 12.96 3.29
CA ASP A 146 -1.01 14.03 2.30
C ASP A 146 -1.68 13.70 0.95
N GLN A 147 -2.14 14.72 0.22
CA GLN A 147 -2.80 14.53 -1.08
C GLN A 147 -1.85 14.05 -2.20
N ALA A 148 -0.54 14.19 -2.02
CA ALA A 148 0.43 13.59 -2.93
C ALA A 148 0.54 12.07 -2.78
N ILE A 149 0.02 11.49 -1.69
CA ILE A 149 0.03 10.06 -1.40
C ILE A 149 -1.31 9.47 -1.82
N ASP A 150 -1.32 8.58 -2.81
CA ASP A 150 -2.57 8.03 -3.35
C ASP A 150 -3.11 6.85 -2.54
N ILE A 151 -2.21 6.09 -1.89
CA ILE A 151 -2.54 4.88 -1.15
C ILE A 151 -1.85 4.90 0.21
N ILE A 152 -2.57 4.54 1.26
CA ILE A 152 -2.01 4.20 2.58
C ILE A 152 -2.33 2.73 2.84
N SER A 153 -1.32 1.89 2.94
CA SER A 153 -1.52 0.48 3.28
C SER A 153 -1.03 0.16 4.69
N THR A 154 -1.83 -0.61 5.42
CA THR A 154 -1.49 -0.97 6.79
C THR A 154 -2.11 -2.31 7.16
N SER A 155 -1.37 -3.09 7.95
CA SER A 155 -1.94 -4.29 8.57
C SER A 155 -2.77 -3.99 9.80
N ALA A 156 -2.68 -2.81 10.42
CA ALA A 156 -3.42 -2.48 11.64
C ALA A 156 -4.95 -2.53 11.50
N ILE A 157 -5.47 -2.56 10.27
CA ILE A 157 -6.91 -2.68 9.97
C ILE A 157 -7.42 -4.12 9.95
N HIS A 158 -6.53 -5.11 10.02
CA HIS A 158 -6.91 -6.53 10.01
C HIS A 158 -6.08 -7.38 10.95
N GLN A 159 -4.77 -7.13 11.01
CA GLN A 159 -3.87 -7.70 11.99
C GLN A 159 -4.13 -7.09 13.37
N SER A 160 -4.30 -7.94 14.39
CA SER A 160 -4.52 -7.56 15.78
C SER A 160 -5.80 -6.73 16.01
N THR A 161 -6.80 -6.87 15.15
CA THR A 161 -8.13 -6.28 15.36
C THR A 161 -8.92 -7.08 16.39
N GLN A 162 -9.73 -6.39 17.21
CA GLN A 162 -10.62 -7.03 18.17
C GLN A 162 -11.80 -7.68 17.44
N HIS A 163 -12.26 -8.82 17.96
CA HIS A 163 -13.48 -9.45 17.47
C HIS A 163 -14.71 -8.65 17.92
N VAL A 164 -15.77 -8.73 17.13
CA VAL A 164 -17.09 -8.23 17.54
C VAL A 164 -17.76 -9.32 18.38
N ASP A 165 -18.29 -8.94 19.53
CA ASP A 165 -19.01 -9.86 20.41
C ASP A 165 -20.40 -10.16 19.83
N PHE A 166 -20.65 -11.45 19.55
CA PHE A 166 -21.90 -11.94 19.02
C PHE A 166 -22.44 -13.05 19.94
N SER A 167 -23.75 -13.05 20.20
CA SER A 167 -24.44 -14.13 20.91
C SER A 167 -25.62 -14.65 20.09
N LEU A 168 -25.86 -15.97 20.17
CA LEU A 168 -27.02 -16.63 19.58
C LEU A 168 -27.95 -17.10 20.71
N LYS A 169 -29.17 -16.57 20.77
CA LYS A 169 -30.19 -16.99 21.73
C LYS A 169 -31.15 -17.96 21.05
N ILE A 170 -31.26 -19.17 21.59
CA ILE A 170 -32.25 -20.16 21.15
C ILE A 170 -33.58 -19.81 21.80
N ASP A 171 -34.64 -19.80 21.01
CA ASP A 171 -36.01 -19.59 21.50
C ASP A 171 -36.45 -20.77 22.38
N GLN A 172 -36.94 -20.47 23.59
CA GLN A 172 -37.47 -21.47 24.51
C GLN A 172 -38.97 -21.60 24.26
N LYS A 173 -39.36 -22.67 23.56
CA LYS A 173 -40.78 -23.09 23.47
C LYS A 173 -41.27 -23.62 24.80
#